data_AF-A0A1F8LLI2-F1
#
_entry.id   AF-A0A1F8LLI2-F1
#
_cell.length_a   1.000
_cell.length_b   1.000
_cell.length_c   1.000
_cell.angle_alpha   90.00
_cell.angle_beta   90.00
_cell.angle_gamma   90.00
#
_symmetry.space_group_name_H-M   'P 1'
#
loop_
_entity.id
_entity.type
_entity.pdbx_description
1 polymer ?
#
loop_
_entity_poly.entity_id
_entity_poly.type
_entity_poly.pdbx_seq_one_letter_code
_entity_poly.pdbx_strand_id
1 'polypeptide(L)'
;MKQLTVHVIKTGMVLVFLASIMFLPGCDDTKITTTPEINPSIIELSLLDLWDAITDSTDIQEPSAQMDMFNLRCDKDGRLEHLYFTFYGRNSKGILYAYIADLGGKNRIHIRANEADNIVVKRHPAEVFREIDKLGLDSLETGDEGLSVMISFVWGDVGYGSTGVYQLENGKLKPIEEVIFHSKLQWCTIEVFHLVPNDSVVTENGRTTTQATTASAPISRGTSSSQIWLLSDDINRLAETVIYPGESPVNE
;
A
#
# COMPACT_ATOMS: atom_id res chain seq x y z
N MET A 1 -35.98 25.86 19.67
CA MET A 1 -35.10 25.48 18.53
C MET A 1 -33.67 25.57 19.01
N LYS A 2 -33.05 24.43 19.33
CA LYS A 2 -31.62 24.36 19.65
C LYS A 2 -30.88 24.24 18.33
N GLN A 3 -29.99 25.19 18.02
CA GLN A 3 -29.08 25.05 16.90
C GLN A 3 -28.10 23.91 17.20
N LEU A 4 -28.00 22.96 16.26
CA LEU A 4 -26.98 21.93 16.29
C LEU A 4 -25.68 22.56 15.77
N THR A 5 -24.72 22.77 16.66
CA THR A 5 -23.38 23.26 16.29
C THR A 5 -22.57 22.09 15.74
N VAL A 6 -22.47 22.00 14.41
CA VAL A 6 -21.59 21.05 13.73
C VAL A 6 -20.14 21.48 13.99
N HIS A 7 -19.42 20.68 14.79
CA HIS A 7 -17.98 20.84 14.94
C HIS A 7 -17.30 20.08 13.80
N VAL A 8 -16.87 20.82 12.77
CA VAL A 8 -15.92 20.30 11.79
C VAL A 8 -14.58 20.18 12.51
N ILE A 9 -14.28 19.00 13.05
CA ILE A 9 -12.95 18.73 13.60
C ILE A 9 -12.00 18.57 12.40
N LYS A 10 -11.38 19.68 12.00
CA LYS A 10 -10.20 19.67 11.12
C LYS A 10 -9.01 19.12 11.90
N THR A 11 -9.02 17.83 12.24
CA THR A 11 -7.81 17.19 12.74
C THR A 11 -6.92 16.98 11.53
N GLY A 12 -5.92 17.84 11.40
CA GLY A 12 -4.83 17.60 10.47
C GLY A 12 -4.27 16.21 10.74
N MET A 13 -4.33 15.35 9.73
CA MET A 13 -3.65 14.06 9.69
C MET A 13 -2.18 14.30 9.98
N VAL A 14 -1.77 14.09 11.23
CA VAL A 14 -0.36 13.96 11.58
C VAL A 14 0.00 12.55 11.18
N LEU A 15 0.49 12.41 9.94
CA LEU A 15 1.24 11.25 9.50
C LEU A 15 2.50 11.20 10.38
N VAL A 16 2.43 10.42 11.46
CA VAL A 16 3.62 10.01 12.19
C VAL A 16 4.32 8.98 11.31
N PHE A 17 5.05 9.46 10.30
CA PHE A 17 6.14 8.71 9.72
C PHE A 17 7.20 8.60 10.80
N LEU A 18 7.20 7.49 11.54
CA LEU A 18 8.43 7.04 12.15
C LEU A 18 9.36 6.67 11.00
N ALA A 19 10.19 7.65 10.63
CA ALA A 19 11.37 7.44 9.81
C ALA A 19 12.34 6.55 10.58
N SER A 20 12.10 5.25 10.58
CA SER A 20 13.06 4.21 10.89
C SER A 20 13.58 3.58 9.61
N ILE A 21 13.93 4.42 8.64
CA ILE A 21 14.80 4.03 7.53
C ILE A 21 16.02 4.92 7.64
N MET A 22 17.00 4.46 8.43
CA MET A 22 18.42 4.53 8.07
C MET A 22 19.26 3.93 9.20
N PHE A 23 20.16 3.03 8.79
CA PHE A 23 21.17 2.32 9.57
C PHE A 23 20.69 1.06 10.30
N LEU A 24 20.41 -0.01 9.55
CA LEU A 24 20.91 -1.31 9.96
C LEU A 24 22.42 -1.31 9.70
N PRO A 25 23.27 -1.36 10.75
CA PRO A 25 24.71 -1.40 10.57
C PRO A 25 25.12 -2.81 10.14
N GLY A 26 25.72 -2.93 8.95
CA GLY A 26 26.56 -4.06 8.56
C GLY A 26 25.87 -5.19 7.80
N CYS A 27 26.02 -5.20 6.48
CA CYS A 27 26.54 -6.35 5.70
C CYS A 27 26.53 -5.99 4.21
N ASP A 28 27.71 -5.72 3.66
CA ASP A 28 27.96 -5.58 2.22
C ASP A 28 27.80 -6.92 1.45
N ASP A 29 27.38 -8.00 2.13
CA ASP A 29 27.18 -9.36 1.61
C ASP A 29 25.70 -9.80 1.58
N THR A 30 24.74 -8.88 1.57
CA THR A 30 23.32 -9.27 1.50
C THR A 30 23.05 -9.99 0.17
N LYS A 31 22.91 -11.32 0.22
CA LYS A 31 22.61 -12.15 -0.93
C LYS A 31 21.32 -11.67 -1.58
N ILE A 32 21.42 -11.21 -2.82
CA ILE A 32 20.26 -10.86 -3.64
C ILE A 32 19.76 -12.14 -4.30
N THR A 33 18.49 -12.46 -4.06
CA THR A 33 17.78 -13.48 -4.82
C THR A 33 16.92 -12.80 -5.88
N THR A 34 16.62 -13.48 -6.98
CA THR A 34 15.89 -12.88 -8.10
C THR A 34 14.83 -13.83 -8.61
N THR A 35 13.64 -13.31 -8.85
CA THR A 35 12.52 -14.06 -9.44
C THR A 35 12.72 -14.31 -10.94
N PRO A 36 11.92 -15.19 -11.55
CA PRO A 36 11.62 -15.10 -12.99
C PRO A 36 11.12 -13.70 -13.39
N GLU A 37 11.10 -13.45 -14.70
CA GLU A 37 10.55 -12.20 -15.24
C GLU A 37 9.04 -12.15 -14.98
N ILE A 38 8.58 -11.04 -14.41
CA ILE A 38 7.17 -10.74 -14.20
C ILE A 38 6.64 -9.89 -15.35
N ASN A 39 5.31 -9.81 -15.44
CA ASN A 39 4.69 -8.94 -16.43
C ASN A 39 5.05 -7.47 -16.16
N PRO A 40 5.59 -6.73 -17.15
CA PRO A 40 5.90 -5.31 -16.98
C PRO A 40 4.67 -4.38 -17.03
N SER A 41 3.47 -4.88 -17.30
CA SER A 41 2.26 -4.08 -17.39
C SER A 41 1.32 -4.39 -16.25
N ILE A 42 0.76 -3.34 -15.64
CA ILE A 42 -0.26 -3.46 -14.59
C ILE A 42 -1.54 -4.14 -15.11
N ILE A 43 -1.81 -4.04 -16.42
CA ILE A 43 -2.99 -4.63 -17.08
C ILE A 43 -2.94 -6.17 -17.03
N GLU A 44 -1.74 -6.72 -17.09
CA GLU A 44 -1.51 -8.17 -17.14
C GLU A 44 -0.81 -8.68 -15.86
N LEU A 45 -0.67 -7.83 -14.84
CA LEU A 45 -0.03 -8.19 -13.58
C LEU A 45 -1.04 -8.88 -12.66
N SER A 46 -0.71 -10.09 -12.21
CA SER A 46 -1.32 -10.71 -11.03
C SER A 46 -0.41 -10.51 -9.82
N LEU A 47 -0.97 -9.97 -8.75
CA LEU A 47 -0.26 -9.83 -7.48
C LEU A 47 -0.07 -11.19 -6.78
N LEU A 48 -0.95 -12.15 -7.02
CA LEU A 48 -0.76 -13.53 -6.58
C LEU A 48 0.38 -14.21 -7.33
N ASP A 49 0.46 -14.10 -8.65
CA ASP A 49 1.59 -14.68 -9.41
C ASP A 49 2.93 -14.04 -9.00
N LEU A 50 2.92 -12.73 -8.70
CA LEU A 50 4.07 -12.03 -8.12
C LEU A 50 4.47 -12.64 -6.76
N TRP A 51 3.49 -12.90 -5.88
CA TRP A 51 3.73 -13.51 -4.58
C TRP A 51 4.25 -14.94 -4.69
N ASP A 52 3.69 -15.74 -5.59
CA ASP A 52 4.15 -17.10 -5.87
C ASP A 52 5.58 -17.08 -6.39
N ALA A 53 5.92 -16.18 -7.32
CA ALA A 53 7.29 -16.02 -7.81
C ALA A 53 8.29 -15.65 -6.69
N ILE A 54 7.87 -14.82 -5.74
CA ILE A 54 8.69 -14.44 -4.57
C ILE A 54 8.89 -15.63 -3.63
N THR A 55 7.82 -16.37 -3.33
CA THR A 55 7.89 -17.52 -2.39
C THR A 55 8.66 -18.68 -3.00
N ASP A 56 8.47 -18.98 -4.29
CA ASP A 56 9.25 -19.98 -5.05
C ASP A 56 10.75 -19.65 -5.12
N SER A 57 11.08 -18.35 -5.11
CA SER A 57 12.46 -17.88 -5.18
C SER A 57 13.13 -17.78 -3.81
N THR A 58 12.42 -17.95 -2.71
CA THR A 58 12.96 -17.75 -1.35
C THR A 58 12.77 -18.99 -0.48
N ASP A 59 13.50 -19.05 0.64
CA ASP A 59 13.35 -20.14 1.62
C ASP A 59 12.25 -19.84 2.66
N ILE A 60 11.29 -18.95 2.33
CA ILE A 60 10.22 -18.56 3.25
C ILE A 60 9.23 -19.71 3.42
N GLN A 61 8.83 -19.96 4.67
CA GLN A 61 7.63 -20.70 4.99
C GLN A 61 6.44 -19.81 4.72
N GLU A 62 5.87 -19.91 3.52
CA GLU A 62 4.80 -19.04 3.02
C GLU A 62 3.69 -18.78 4.06
N PRO A 63 3.14 -19.77 4.79
CA PRO A 63 2.06 -19.52 5.76
C PRO A 63 2.43 -18.61 6.94
N SER A 64 3.73 -18.37 7.17
CA SER A 64 4.23 -17.47 8.21
C SER A 64 4.34 -16.01 7.73
N ALA A 65 4.11 -15.75 6.45
CA ALA A 65 4.34 -14.44 5.87
C ALA A 65 3.38 -13.39 6.43
N GLN A 66 3.91 -12.19 6.64
CA GLN A 66 3.17 -11.03 7.09
C GLN A 66 3.60 -9.83 6.25
N MET A 67 2.68 -9.26 5.49
CA MET A 67 2.94 -8.06 4.70
C MET A 67 3.20 -6.89 5.63
N ASP A 68 4.24 -6.11 5.35
CA ASP A 68 4.53 -4.85 6.05
C ASP A 68 4.02 -3.64 5.25
N MET A 69 4.42 -3.55 3.98
CA MET A 69 4.01 -2.50 3.05
C MET A 69 4.16 -3.00 1.60
N PHE A 70 3.27 -2.56 0.71
CA PHE A 70 3.41 -2.76 -0.73
C PHE A 70 3.22 -1.43 -1.46
N ASN A 71 4.02 -1.16 -2.47
CA ASN A 71 3.89 0.00 -3.34
C ASN A 71 4.17 -0.42 -4.77
N LEU A 72 3.27 -0.03 -5.67
CA LEU A 72 3.39 -0.21 -7.10
C LEU A 72 3.11 1.11 -7.78
N ARG A 73 3.89 1.42 -8.81
CA ARG A 73 3.70 2.57 -9.68
C ARG A 73 3.82 2.16 -11.13
N CYS A 74 2.91 2.64 -11.97
CA CYS A 74 3.02 2.54 -13.41
C CYS A 74 2.91 3.91 -14.09
N ASP A 75 3.42 3.98 -15.31
CA ASP A 75 3.23 5.14 -16.19
C ASP A 75 1.80 5.18 -16.77
N LYS A 76 1.50 6.24 -17.53
CA LYS A 76 0.19 6.45 -18.17
C LYS A 76 -0.25 5.30 -19.09
N ASP A 77 0.71 4.53 -19.62
CA ASP A 77 0.46 3.40 -20.52
C ASP A 77 0.37 2.08 -19.74
N GLY A 78 0.38 2.15 -18.40
CA GLY A 78 0.26 1.01 -17.50
C GLY A 78 1.56 0.21 -17.33
N ARG A 79 2.70 0.69 -17.82
CA ARG A 79 3.97 -0.01 -17.65
C ARG A 79 4.55 0.28 -16.27
N LEU A 80 4.94 -0.77 -15.56
CA LEU A 80 5.53 -0.70 -14.22
C LEU A 80 6.84 0.09 -14.24
N GLU A 81 6.90 1.13 -13.41
CA GLU A 81 8.10 1.94 -13.17
C GLU A 81 8.74 1.59 -11.83
N HIS A 82 7.92 1.19 -10.85
CA HIS A 82 8.35 0.90 -9.51
C HIS A 82 7.49 -0.19 -8.88
N LEU A 83 8.14 -1.10 -8.17
CA LEU A 83 7.52 -2.04 -7.25
C LEU A 83 8.42 -2.14 -6.03
N TYR A 84 7.85 -1.96 -4.86
CA TYR A 84 8.53 -2.10 -3.58
C TYR A 84 7.61 -2.81 -2.59
N PHE A 85 8.10 -3.88 -2.00
CA PHE A 85 7.30 -4.75 -1.14
C PHE A 85 8.15 -5.21 0.05
N THR A 86 7.71 -4.88 1.26
CA THR A 86 8.29 -5.36 2.50
C THR A 86 7.36 -6.34 3.16
N PHE A 87 7.94 -7.44 3.66
CA PHE A 87 7.22 -8.45 4.40
C PHE A 87 8.15 -9.17 5.36
N TYR A 88 7.56 -9.83 6.35
CA TYR A 88 8.26 -10.69 7.29
C TYR A 88 7.86 -12.14 7.02
N GLY A 89 8.74 -13.07 7.37
CA GLY A 89 8.44 -14.49 7.32
C GLY A 89 9.52 -15.33 7.98
N ARG A 90 9.17 -16.55 8.36
CA ARG A 90 10.13 -17.52 8.87
C ARG A 90 10.71 -18.32 7.72
N ASN A 91 12.01 -18.60 7.76
CA ASN A 91 12.62 -19.52 6.80
C ASN A 91 12.37 -21.00 7.17
N SER A 92 12.88 -21.94 6.38
CA SER A 92 12.77 -23.39 6.64
C SER A 92 13.29 -23.83 8.02
N LYS A 93 14.20 -23.06 8.62
CA LYS A 93 14.76 -23.29 9.96
C LYS A 93 13.96 -22.61 11.08
N GLY A 94 12.87 -21.93 10.75
CA GLY A 94 12.04 -21.19 11.70
C GLY A 94 12.60 -19.83 12.12
N ILE A 95 13.70 -19.36 11.53
CA ILE A 95 14.31 -18.06 11.82
C ILE A 95 13.50 -16.97 11.13
N LEU A 96 13.19 -15.89 11.84
CA LEU A 96 12.44 -14.77 11.31
C LEU A 96 13.35 -13.85 10.46
N TYR A 97 12.87 -13.50 9.27
CA TYR A 97 13.52 -12.57 8.36
C TYR A 97 12.57 -11.44 7.97
N ALA A 98 13.13 -10.25 7.79
CA ALA A 98 12.54 -9.15 7.06
C ALA A 98 13.02 -9.20 5.61
N TYR A 99 12.08 -9.24 4.68
CA TYR A 99 12.31 -9.28 3.24
C TYR A 99 11.99 -7.93 2.61
N ILE A 100 12.84 -7.51 1.69
CA ILE A 100 12.64 -6.34 0.84
C ILE A 100 12.70 -6.83 -0.61
N ALA A 101 11.60 -6.68 -1.32
CA ALA A 101 11.45 -7.01 -2.73
C ALA A 101 11.29 -5.72 -3.54
N ASP A 102 12.13 -5.52 -4.55
CA ASP A 102 12.08 -4.35 -5.44
C ASP A 102 12.18 -4.74 -6.92
N LEU A 103 11.57 -3.92 -7.78
CA LEU A 103 11.68 -4.08 -9.24
C LEU A 103 13.12 -3.86 -9.70
N GLY A 104 13.76 -4.95 -10.11
CA GLY A 104 15.08 -4.99 -10.70
C GLY A 104 15.07 -4.91 -12.23
N GLY A 105 16.26 -5.06 -12.82
CA GLY A 105 16.43 -5.06 -14.27
C GLY A 105 15.71 -6.23 -14.94
N LYS A 106 15.25 -6.00 -16.19
CA LYS A 106 14.50 -7.00 -17.00
C LYS A 106 13.19 -7.46 -16.35
N ASN A 107 12.50 -6.58 -15.62
CA ASN A 107 11.23 -6.87 -14.96
C ASN A 107 11.31 -8.09 -14.04
N ARG A 108 12.38 -8.17 -13.25
CA ARG A 108 12.55 -9.22 -12.24
C ARG A 108 12.48 -8.58 -10.87
N ILE A 109 12.03 -9.31 -9.87
CA ILE A 109 12.05 -8.82 -8.50
C ILE A 109 13.37 -9.22 -7.86
N HIS A 110 14.11 -8.24 -7.37
CA HIS A 110 15.26 -8.45 -6.52
C HIS A 110 14.80 -8.54 -5.07
N ILE A 111 15.23 -9.57 -4.37
CA ILE A 111 14.82 -9.85 -2.99
C ILE A 111 16.05 -9.86 -2.11
N ARG A 112 16.03 -9.05 -1.05
CA ARG A 112 17.01 -9.04 0.03
C ARG A 112 16.33 -9.50 1.31
N ALA A 113 17.04 -10.24 2.15
CA ALA A 113 16.52 -10.73 3.41
C ALA A 113 17.53 -10.46 4.52
N ASN A 114 17.05 -9.99 5.67
CA ASN A 114 17.84 -9.80 6.88
C ASN A 114 17.13 -10.47 8.05
N GLU A 115 17.88 -11.05 8.98
CA GLU A 115 17.28 -11.57 10.21
C GLU A 115 16.57 -10.44 10.98
N ALA A 116 15.46 -10.78 11.61
CA ALA A 116 14.64 -9.84 12.36
C ALA A 116 14.30 -10.40 13.74
N ASP A 117 14.27 -9.52 14.74
CA ASP A 117 14.06 -9.90 16.15
C ASP A 117 12.58 -10.03 16.52
N ASN A 118 11.70 -9.31 15.83
CA ASN A 118 10.28 -9.29 16.12
C ASN A 118 9.43 -9.14 14.85
N ILE A 119 8.15 -9.47 15.01
CA ILE A 119 7.13 -9.27 13.99
C ILE A 119 6.01 -8.41 14.57
N VAL A 120 5.56 -7.43 13.79
CA VAL A 120 4.24 -6.83 14.02
C VAL A 120 3.25 -7.70 13.25
N VAL A 121 2.32 -8.34 13.96
CA VAL A 121 1.32 -9.21 13.32
C VAL A 121 0.44 -8.35 12.42
N LYS A 122 0.42 -8.67 11.13
CA LYS A 122 -0.31 -7.96 10.09
C LYS A 122 -1.20 -8.95 9.34
N ARG A 123 -1.39 -8.76 8.03
CA ARG A 123 -2.09 -9.71 7.17
C ARG A 123 -1.09 -10.50 6.32
N HIS A 124 -1.53 -11.70 5.96
CA HIS A 124 -0.82 -12.50 4.99
C HIS A 124 -0.91 -11.83 3.59
N PRO A 125 0.20 -11.67 2.83
CA PRO A 125 0.17 -10.99 1.52
C PRO A 125 -0.87 -11.57 0.55
N ALA A 126 -0.94 -12.90 0.43
CA ALA A 126 -1.87 -13.58 -0.46
C ALA A 126 -3.37 -13.30 -0.14
N GLU A 127 -3.73 -12.96 1.09
CA GLU A 127 -5.12 -12.60 1.43
C GLU A 127 -5.51 -11.28 0.77
N VAL A 128 -4.61 -10.30 0.83
CA VAL A 128 -4.86 -8.95 0.29
C VAL A 128 -4.75 -8.96 -1.24
N PHE A 129 -3.70 -9.58 -1.77
CA PHE A 129 -3.49 -9.69 -3.22
C PHE A 129 -4.62 -10.42 -3.93
N ARG A 130 -5.21 -11.45 -3.31
CA ARG A 130 -6.35 -12.15 -3.88
C ARG A 130 -7.58 -11.26 -4.07
N GLU A 131 -7.86 -10.36 -3.13
CA GLU A 131 -9.00 -9.45 -3.27
C GLU A 131 -8.76 -8.40 -4.36
N ILE A 132 -7.52 -7.92 -4.49
CA ILE A 132 -7.12 -6.99 -5.56
C ILE A 132 -7.18 -7.69 -6.93
N ASP A 133 -6.65 -8.91 -7.04
CA ASP A 133 -6.66 -9.68 -8.29
C ASP A 133 -8.09 -10.04 -8.73
N LYS A 134 -9.02 -10.27 -7.79
CA LYS A 134 -10.45 -10.44 -8.12
C LYS A 134 -11.08 -9.18 -8.70
N LEU A 135 -10.66 -8.00 -8.25
CA LEU A 135 -11.11 -6.72 -8.81
C LEU A 135 -10.49 -6.49 -10.20
N GLY A 136 -9.24 -6.93 -10.38
CA GLY A 136 -8.46 -6.74 -11.59
C GLY A 136 -7.79 -5.37 -11.62
N LEU A 137 -6.46 -5.34 -11.68
CA LEU A 137 -5.71 -4.08 -11.78
C LEU A 137 -5.91 -3.37 -13.13
N ASP A 138 -6.32 -4.11 -14.17
CA ASP A 138 -6.71 -3.60 -15.48
C ASP A 138 -7.98 -2.74 -15.45
N SER A 139 -8.80 -2.87 -14.40
CA SER A 139 -9.97 -2.02 -14.18
C SER A 139 -9.64 -0.60 -13.73
N LEU A 140 -8.38 -0.34 -13.34
CA LEU A 140 -7.94 0.95 -12.83
C LEU A 140 -7.55 1.88 -13.97
N GLU A 141 -8.10 3.09 -13.95
CA GLU A 141 -7.64 4.16 -14.84
C GLU A 141 -6.22 4.58 -14.44
N THR A 142 -5.30 4.59 -15.40
CA THR A 142 -3.92 5.00 -15.14
C THR A 142 -3.78 6.51 -14.96
N GLY A 143 -4.64 7.31 -15.58
CA GLY A 143 -4.51 8.77 -15.60
C GLY A 143 -3.33 9.27 -16.45
N ASP A 144 -3.25 10.59 -16.64
CA ASP A 144 -2.32 11.21 -17.59
C ASP A 144 -0.83 11.03 -17.26
N GLU A 145 -0.52 10.88 -15.97
CA GLU A 145 0.86 10.72 -15.47
C GLU A 145 1.11 9.32 -14.91
N GLY A 146 0.13 8.42 -14.98
CA GLY A 146 0.20 7.09 -14.40
C GLY A 146 -0.40 6.99 -13.00
N LEU A 147 -0.28 5.80 -12.42
CA LEU A 147 -1.02 5.37 -11.23
C LEU A 147 -0.05 4.88 -10.15
N SER A 148 -0.46 5.05 -8.91
CA SER A 148 0.18 4.38 -7.77
C SER A 148 -0.85 3.65 -6.93
N VAL A 149 -0.48 2.43 -6.54
CA VAL A 149 -1.22 1.58 -5.61
C VAL A 149 -0.32 1.34 -4.39
N MET A 150 -0.80 1.70 -3.21
CA MET A 150 -0.06 1.53 -1.96
C MET A 150 -0.91 0.72 -0.97
N ILE A 151 -0.29 -0.27 -0.34
CA ILE A 151 -0.91 -1.05 0.73
C ILE A 151 -0.12 -0.80 2.00
N SER A 152 -0.82 -0.33 3.03
CA SER A 152 -0.23 -0.03 4.33
C SER A 152 -1.15 -0.47 5.47
N PHE A 153 -0.61 -0.48 6.68
CA PHE A 153 -1.33 -0.91 7.88
C PHE A 153 -1.42 0.23 8.88
N VAL A 154 -2.65 0.51 9.32
CA VAL A 154 -2.98 1.62 10.21
C VAL A 154 -3.59 1.06 11.49
N TRP A 155 -3.42 1.78 12.61
CA TRP A 155 -4.04 1.48 13.90
C TRP A 155 -4.32 2.77 14.66
N GLY A 156 -5.11 2.67 15.73
CA GLY A 156 -5.49 3.79 16.59
C GLY A 156 -6.89 4.30 16.30
N ASP A 157 -7.07 5.60 16.50
CA ASP A 157 -8.34 6.31 16.30
C ASP A 157 -8.32 7.01 14.94
N VAL A 158 -8.98 6.42 13.95
CA VAL A 158 -8.95 6.89 12.56
C VAL A 158 -10.35 6.83 11.95
N GLY A 159 -10.80 7.97 11.42
CA GLY A 159 -12.04 8.08 10.67
C GLY A 159 -11.76 8.38 9.20
N TYR A 160 -12.52 7.75 8.32
CA TYR A 160 -12.57 8.05 6.90
C TYR A 160 -13.99 8.54 6.58
N GLY A 161 -14.12 9.81 6.23
CA GLY A 161 -15.40 10.41 5.81
C GLY A 161 -15.17 11.33 4.64
N SER A 162 -15.58 10.93 3.43
CA SER A 162 -15.55 11.70 2.18
C SER A 162 -15.88 10.80 0.98
N THR A 163 -16.06 11.39 -0.20
CA THR A 163 -16.09 10.65 -1.47
C THR A 163 -14.77 9.94 -1.71
N GLY A 164 -14.80 8.69 -2.17
CA GLY A 164 -13.59 7.94 -2.54
C GLY A 164 -13.17 6.85 -1.54
N VAL A 165 -13.97 6.58 -0.50
CA VAL A 165 -13.74 5.47 0.43
C VAL A 165 -14.64 4.29 0.03
N TYR A 166 -14.08 3.10 -0.02
CA TYR A 166 -14.78 1.89 -0.45
C TYR A 166 -14.46 0.69 0.46
N GLN A 167 -15.47 -0.16 0.65
CA GLN A 167 -15.27 -1.53 1.08
C GLN A 167 -14.88 -2.37 -0.15
N LEU A 168 -13.76 -3.09 -0.06
CA LEU A 168 -13.37 -4.12 -1.01
C LEU A 168 -13.83 -5.49 -0.48
N GLU A 169 -14.73 -6.12 -1.22
CA GLU A 169 -15.25 -7.44 -0.91
C GLU A 169 -15.49 -8.25 -2.18
N ASN A 170 -14.86 -9.41 -2.29
CA ASN A 170 -15.01 -10.33 -3.42
C ASN A 170 -14.75 -9.66 -4.77
N GLY A 171 -13.69 -8.84 -4.84
CA GLY A 171 -13.32 -8.10 -6.05
C GLY A 171 -14.28 -6.98 -6.43
N LYS A 172 -15.10 -6.49 -5.50
CA LYS A 172 -16.04 -5.39 -5.75
C LYS A 172 -15.82 -4.25 -4.77
N LEU A 173 -15.93 -3.03 -5.29
CA LEU A 173 -15.87 -1.80 -4.50
C LEU A 173 -17.28 -1.34 -4.16
N LYS A 174 -17.63 -1.36 -2.87
CA LYS A 174 -18.88 -0.78 -2.35
C LYS A 174 -18.56 0.58 -1.70
N PRO A 175 -19.15 1.70 -2.14
CA PRO A 175 -18.88 3.00 -1.55
C PRO A 175 -19.27 3.06 -0.07
N ILE A 176 -18.44 3.72 0.73
CA ILE A 176 -18.68 4.02 2.15
C ILE A 176 -18.82 5.53 2.29
N GLU A 177 -19.81 5.98 3.05
CA GLU A 177 -19.98 7.40 3.38
C GLU A 177 -19.08 7.79 4.55
N GLU A 178 -19.09 6.97 5.60
CA GLU A 178 -18.23 7.15 6.78
C GLU A 178 -17.84 5.80 7.36
N VAL A 179 -16.59 5.68 7.84
CA VAL A 179 -16.13 4.55 8.65
C VAL A 179 -15.13 5.02 9.69
N ILE A 180 -15.29 4.57 10.93
CA ILE A 180 -14.47 4.96 12.07
C ILE A 180 -13.92 3.73 12.77
N PHE A 181 -12.62 3.73 13.02
CA PHE A 181 -11.89 2.72 13.76
C PHE A 181 -11.37 3.29 15.08
N HIS A 182 -11.53 2.51 16.15
CA HIS A 182 -10.98 2.77 17.48
C HIS A 182 -10.25 1.50 17.97
N SER A 183 -9.15 1.15 17.30
CA SER A 183 -8.54 -0.18 17.46
C SER A 183 -7.03 -0.14 17.71
N LYS A 184 -6.58 -0.96 18.67
CA LYS A 184 -5.14 -1.24 18.87
C LYS A 184 -4.61 -2.29 17.89
N LEU A 185 -5.50 -2.97 17.17
CA LEU A 185 -5.14 -3.91 16.13
C LEU A 185 -5.01 -3.16 14.81
N GLN A 186 -4.06 -3.59 13.99
CA GLN A 186 -3.85 -3.01 12.67
C GLN A 186 -4.90 -3.51 11.67
N TRP A 187 -5.35 -2.62 10.79
CA TRP A 187 -6.13 -2.93 9.60
C TRP A 187 -5.38 -2.54 8.33
N CYS A 188 -5.74 -3.19 7.23
CA CYS A 188 -5.19 -2.93 5.91
C CYS A 188 -5.88 -1.74 5.25
N THR A 189 -5.10 -0.87 4.62
CA THR A 189 -5.56 0.21 3.75
C THR A 189 -4.91 0.04 2.39
N ILE A 190 -5.71 0.10 1.32
CA ILE A 190 -5.23 0.09 -0.06
C ILE A 190 -5.56 1.45 -0.65
N GLU A 191 -4.53 2.24 -0.93
CA GLU A 191 -4.65 3.58 -1.46
C GLU A 191 -4.30 3.58 -2.94
N VAL A 192 -5.21 4.09 -3.77
CA VAL A 192 -5.05 4.18 -5.22
C VAL A 192 -5.17 5.63 -5.62
N PHE A 193 -4.16 6.17 -6.30
CA PHE A 193 -4.17 7.56 -6.74
C PHE A 193 -3.48 7.73 -8.07
N HIS A 194 -4.04 8.61 -8.90
CA HIS A 194 -3.36 9.09 -10.10
C HIS A 194 -2.17 9.94 -9.69
N LEU A 195 -1.06 9.74 -10.38
CA LEU A 195 0.11 10.59 -10.27
C LEU A 195 -0.24 11.97 -10.83
N VAL A 196 0.38 12.99 -10.26
CA VAL A 196 0.28 14.36 -10.75
C VAL A 196 1.62 14.74 -11.39
N PRO A 197 1.62 15.64 -12.38
CA PRO A 197 2.86 16.09 -12.99
C PRO A 197 3.74 16.65 -11.87
N ASN A 198 5.01 16.25 -11.85
CA ASN A 198 5.97 17.00 -11.05
C ASN A 198 6.04 18.40 -11.68
N ASP A 199 5.46 19.40 -11.01
CA ASP A 199 5.66 20.79 -11.40
C ASP A 199 7.15 20.99 -11.60
N SER A 200 7.53 21.20 -12.86
CA SER A 200 8.91 21.46 -13.22
C SER A 200 9.28 22.74 -12.49
N VAL A 201 10.14 22.62 -11.47
CA VAL A 201 10.74 23.79 -10.83
C VAL A 201 11.50 24.54 -11.92
N VAL A 202 10.88 25.59 -12.44
CA VAL A 202 11.52 26.54 -13.35
C VAL A 202 12.66 27.15 -12.56
N THR A 203 13.88 26.67 -12.82
CA THR A 203 15.08 27.22 -12.21
C THR A 203 15.48 28.44 -13.03
N GLU A 204 15.18 29.64 -12.51
CA GLU A 204 15.84 30.86 -12.96
C GLU A 204 17.36 30.65 -12.74
N ASN A 205 18.15 30.76 -13.83
CA ASN A 205 19.61 30.62 -13.90
C ASN A 205 20.23 29.23 -14.23
N GLY A 206 19.56 28.41 -15.06
CA GLY A 206 20.26 27.53 -16.01
C GLY A 206 21.18 26.43 -15.43
N ARG A 207 20.98 26.02 -14.18
CA ARG A 207 21.69 24.90 -13.56
C ARG A 207 20.70 23.78 -13.25
N THR A 208 20.62 22.80 -14.13
CA THR A 208 19.86 21.57 -13.91
C THR A 208 20.56 20.77 -12.83
N THR A 209 19.97 20.71 -11.64
CA THR A 209 20.39 19.78 -10.59
C THR A 209 19.35 18.68 -10.59
N THR A 210 19.67 17.52 -11.15
CA THR A 210 18.84 16.33 -11.00
C THR A 210 18.84 15.98 -9.52
N GLN A 211 17.75 16.29 -8.82
CA GLN A 211 17.57 15.79 -7.47
C GLN A 211 17.36 14.28 -7.63
N ALA A 212 18.39 13.50 -7.29
CA ALA A 212 18.27 12.07 -7.17
C ALA A 212 17.10 11.78 -6.23
N THR A 213 16.04 11.18 -6.77
CA THR A 213 14.89 10.72 -5.99
C THR A 213 15.33 9.50 -5.18
N THR A 214 16.10 9.73 -4.12
CA THR A 214 16.18 8.79 -3.01
C THR A 214 14.84 8.85 -2.27
N ALA A 215 14.25 7.67 -2.11
CA ALA A 215 13.12 7.28 -1.24
C ALA A 215 12.44 8.37 -0.39
N SER A 216 11.10 8.34 -0.40
CA SER A 216 10.22 8.94 0.62
C SER A 216 10.02 10.46 0.59
N ALA A 217 9.58 11.02 -0.55
CA ALA A 217 9.02 12.38 -0.57
C ALA A 217 7.47 12.35 -0.59
N PRO A 218 6.79 13.18 0.22
CA PRO A 218 5.33 13.27 0.23
C PRO A 218 4.83 13.92 -1.06
N ILE A 219 3.84 13.30 -1.68
CA ILE A 219 3.25 13.73 -2.95
C ILE A 219 2.60 15.11 -2.77
N SER A 220 2.87 16.01 -3.73
CA SER A 220 2.37 17.38 -3.77
C SER A 220 0.84 17.43 -3.82
N ARG A 221 0.25 18.40 -3.12
CA ARG A 221 -1.21 18.62 -3.04
C ARG A 221 -1.73 19.24 -4.33
N GLY A 222 -2.19 18.41 -5.24
CA GLY A 222 -3.07 18.73 -6.37
C GLY A 222 -4.08 17.60 -6.54
N THR A 223 -5.28 17.88 -7.04
CA THR A 223 -6.49 17.04 -6.99
C THR A 223 -6.27 15.62 -7.57
N SER A 224 -5.82 14.69 -6.73
CA SER A 224 -5.82 13.27 -7.04
C SER A 224 -7.23 12.71 -6.83
N SER A 225 -7.73 11.92 -7.76
CA SER A 225 -8.81 10.98 -7.44
C SER A 225 -8.22 9.88 -6.56
N SER A 226 -8.05 10.18 -5.27
CA SER A 226 -7.60 9.20 -4.30
C SER A 226 -8.76 8.29 -3.92
N GLN A 227 -8.61 7.00 -4.17
CA GLN A 227 -9.48 5.98 -3.61
C GLN A 227 -8.79 5.32 -2.43
N ILE A 228 -9.55 5.07 -1.37
CA ILE A 228 -9.12 4.26 -0.22
C ILE A 228 -10.02 3.04 -0.19
N TRP A 229 -9.45 1.86 -0.28
CA TRP A 229 -10.17 0.60 -0.14
C TRP A 229 -9.81 -0.05 1.18
N LEU A 230 -10.86 -0.49 1.88
CA LEU A 230 -10.79 -1.17 3.15
C LEU A 230 -11.34 -2.59 2.96
N LEU A 231 -10.62 -3.59 3.45
CA LEU A 231 -11.05 -4.97 3.35
C LEU A 231 -12.30 -5.19 4.22
N SER A 232 -13.29 -5.92 3.69
CA SER A 232 -14.50 -6.25 4.44
C SER A 232 -14.23 -6.88 5.80
N ASP A 233 -13.25 -7.78 5.88
CA ASP A 233 -12.87 -8.45 7.13
C ASP A 233 -12.34 -7.48 8.18
N ASP A 234 -11.63 -6.43 7.76
CA ASP A 234 -11.12 -5.41 8.68
C ASP A 234 -12.23 -4.50 9.17
N ILE A 235 -13.13 -4.07 8.27
CA ILE A 235 -14.33 -3.30 8.64
C ILE A 235 -15.16 -4.09 9.67
N ASN A 236 -15.54 -5.33 9.34
CA ASN A 236 -16.42 -6.15 10.16
C ASN A 236 -15.85 -6.47 11.55
N ARG A 237 -14.51 -6.53 11.67
CA ARG A 237 -13.84 -6.89 12.91
C ARG A 237 -13.47 -5.70 13.78
N LEU A 238 -13.15 -4.56 13.15
CA LEU A 238 -12.43 -3.47 13.82
C LEU A 238 -13.13 -2.10 13.73
N ALA A 239 -14.06 -1.90 12.81
CA ALA A 239 -14.78 -0.63 12.72
C ALA A 239 -15.80 -0.53 13.85
N GLU A 240 -15.85 0.63 14.49
CA GLU A 240 -16.90 0.98 15.46
C GLU A 240 -18.14 1.51 14.72
N THR A 241 -17.92 2.31 13.68
CA THR A 241 -18.97 2.92 12.87
C THR A 241 -18.72 2.63 11.41
N VAL A 242 -19.78 2.28 10.68
CA VAL A 242 -19.79 2.17 9.21
C VAL A 242 -21.13 2.67 8.70
N ILE A 243 -21.11 3.65 7.79
CA ILE A 243 -22.31 4.23 7.17
C ILE A 243 -22.17 4.06 5.67
N TYR A 244 -23.16 3.39 5.07
CA TYR A 244 -23.26 3.27 3.61
C TYR A 244 -24.22 4.33 3.04
N PRO A 245 -24.01 4.78 1.80
CA PRO A 245 -24.88 5.76 1.17
C PRO A 245 -26.34 5.32 1.17
N GLY A 246 -27.22 6.16 1.72
CA GLY A 246 -28.66 5.92 1.77
C GLY A 246 -29.14 5.07 2.95
N GLU A 247 -28.24 4.62 3.83
CA GLU A 247 -28.60 4.01 5.11
C GLU A 247 -28.65 5.10 6.18
N SER A 248 -29.76 5.22 6.92
CA SER A 248 -29.78 6.05 8.13
C SER A 248 -29.11 5.30 9.27
N PRO A 249 -28.30 5.97 10.12
CA PRO A 249 -27.67 5.30 11.25
C PRO A 249 -28.74 4.65 12.13
N VAL A 250 -28.60 3.34 12.34
CA VAL A 250 -29.39 2.61 13.33
C VAL A 250 -28.84 3.05 14.68
N ASN A 251 -29.49 4.05 15.28
CA ASN A 251 -29.21 4.42 16.67
C ASN A 251 -29.67 3.24 17.55
N GLU A 252 -28.72 2.52 18.15
CA GLU A 252 -28.97 1.68 19.33
C GLU A 252 -29.16 2.54 20.59
#